data_AF-A0A9X1ZAR6-F1
#
_entry.id   AF-A0A9X1ZAR6-F1
#
_cell.length_a   1.000
_cell.length_b   1.000
_cell.length_c   1.000
_cell.angle_alpha   90.00
_cell.angle_beta   90.00
_cell.angle_gamma   90.00
#
_symmetry.space_group_name_H-M   'P 1'
#
loop_
_entity.id
_entity.type
_entity.pdbx_description
1 polymer ?
#
loop_
_entity_poly.entity_id
_entity_poly.type
_entity_poly.pdbx_seq_one_letter_code
_entity_poly.pdbx_strand_id
1 'polypeptide(L)'
;MKDFFDHIFSHFKPILDNASYRINNPFGGAFLFSWIILNWKTVYFFILGDGTVLSKIKIIENYYLTKEGEMSYFYLIWLPAFAATLFIALAPALSNLATTIWLWSDRKSASLRIKFIEKSIPISPEDQAQMYAAFESVKKDFQDKIQKLEEENRGLRKVAALKNEQFENNIQHDHETLTAKSENNSRPDSKTFQANIRKNVDAAKNRDQDAQKDFNDQQTMDSKDLYNLYNLKSNAHNIEQWIGRELKLKVDYNYHYAEILDIKALIGKLIQDGKIKASTINEQGRNINLQQVTSFLIRMELSDVVERINDATYELTEATLSALAEIVSN
;
A
#
# COMPACT_ATOMS: atom_id res chain seq x y z
N MET A 1 -40.26 19.51 14.98
CA MET A 1 -39.09 19.39 15.88
C MET A 1 -37.78 19.52 15.13
N LYS A 2 -37.59 18.83 13.99
CA LYS A 2 -36.37 18.95 13.15
C LYS A 2 -36.06 20.41 12.75
N ASP A 3 -37.06 21.14 12.23
CA ASP A 3 -36.88 22.53 11.79
C ASP A 3 -36.51 23.51 12.92
N PHE A 4 -36.93 23.21 14.16
CA PHE A 4 -36.59 24.01 15.34
C PHE A 4 -35.12 23.83 15.72
N PHE A 5 -34.64 22.59 15.72
CA PHE A 5 -33.23 22.30 15.96
C PHE A 5 -32.36 22.86 14.83
N ASP A 6 -32.77 22.68 13.56
CA ASP A 6 -32.02 23.20 12.43
C ASP A 6 -31.93 24.73 12.46
N HIS A 7 -33.02 25.43 12.84
CA HIS A 7 -32.99 26.88 13.00
C HIS A 7 -32.08 27.33 14.16
N ILE A 8 -32.16 26.68 15.33
CA ILE A 8 -31.27 26.98 16.46
C ILE A 8 -29.81 26.71 16.08
N PHE A 9 -29.50 25.52 15.56
CA PHE A 9 -28.13 25.14 15.21
C PHE A 9 -27.56 25.95 14.05
N SER A 10 -28.38 26.45 13.12
CA SER A 10 -27.90 27.33 12.04
C SER A 10 -27.25 28.62 12.54
N HIS A 11 -27.74 29.19 13.64
CA HIS A 11 -27.12 30.36 14.27
C HIS A 11 -25.82 30.03 15.01
N PHE A 12 -25.70 28.79 15.47
CA PHE A 12 -24.47 28.28 16.08
C PHE A 12 -23.47 27.74 15.06
N LYS A 13 -23.87 27.52 13.80
CA LYS A 13 -23.01 26.92 12.77
C LYS A 13 -21.65 27.65 12.60
N PRO A 14 -21.58 28.99 12.51
CA PRO A 14 -20.29 29.68 12.41
C PRO A 14 -19.41 29.55 13.66
N ILE A 15 -20.04 29.40 14.83
CA ILE A 15 -19.35 29.17 16.11
C ILE A 15 -18.87 27.72 16.17
N LEU A 16 -19.69 26.78 15.71
CA LEU A 16 -19.37 25.35 15.60
C LEU A 16 -18.28 25.10 14.56
N ASP A 17 -18.23 25.84 13.45
CA ASP A 17 -17.20 25.70 12.42
C ASP A 17 -15.84 26.18 12.96
N ASN A 18 -15.82 27.33 13.65
CA ASN A 18 -14.62 27.82 14.35
C ASN A 18 -14.22 26.95 15.53
N ALA A 19 -15.20 26.42 16.27
CA ALA A 19 -14.97 25.47 17.35
C ALA A 19 -14.45 24.16 16.79
N SER A 20 -14.99 23.65 15.67
CA SER A 20 -14.56 22.42 15.01
C SER A 20 -13.09 22.50 14.60
N TYR A 21 -12.66 23.63 14.02
CA TYR A 21 -11.24 23.85 13.71
C TYR A 21 -10.33 23.77 14.95
N ARG A 22 -10.81 24.20 16.13
CA ARG A 22 -10.07 24.15 17.40
C ARG A 22 -10.25 22.82 18.16
N ILE A 23 -11.38 22.15 17.97
CA ILE A 23 -11.73 20.82 18.51
C ILE A 23 -11.00 19.72 17.73
N ASN A 24 -10.53 20.01 16.51
CA ASN A 24 -9.58 19.15 15.80
C ASN A 24 -8.26 18.95 16.57
N ASN A 25 -7.99 19.76 17.60
CA ASN A 25 -6.99 19.37 18.60
C ASN A 25 -7.61 18.33 19.56
N PRO A 26 -7.11 17.08 19.58
CA PRO A 26 -7.63 16.02 20.44
C PRO A 26 -7.69 16.42 21.92
N PHE A 27 -6.74 17.26 22.37
CA PHE A 27 -6.72 17.78 23.72
C PHE A 27 -7.82 18.80 23.99
N GLY A 28 -8.09 19.70 23.04
CA GLY A 28 -9.15 20.69 23.18
C GLY A 28 -10.54 20.05 23.32
N GLY A 29 -10.81 19.04 22.49
CA GLY A 29 -12.03 18.23 22.59
C GLY A 29 -12.11 17.49 23.93
N ALA A 30 -11.07 16.73 24.30
CA ALA A 30 -11.03 16.00 25.57
C ALA A 30 -11.18 16.92 26.79
N PHE A 31 -10.56 18.11 26.77
CA PHE A 31 -10.69 19.12 27.80
C PHE A 31 -12.14 19.60 27.93
N LEU A 32 -12.79 19.99 26.84
CA LEU A 32 -14.17 20.45 26.87
C LEU A 32 -15.11 19.37 27.43
N PHE A 33 -14.98 18.13 26.98
CA PHE A 33 -15.79 17.01 27.49
C PHE A 33 -15.52 16.75 28.98
N SER A 34 -14.26 16.70 29.39
CA SER A 34 -13.90 16.50 30.80
C SER A 34 -14.41 17.64 31.69
N TRP A 35 -14.39 18.88 31.20
CA TRP A 35 -14.90 20.04 31.90
C TRP A 35 -16.42 19.95 32.10
N ILE A 36 -17.17 19.59 31.05
CA ILE A 36 -18.61 19.39 31.12
C ILE A 36 -18.96 18.27 32.10
N ILE A 37 -18.23 17.14 32.04
CA ILE A 37 -18.47 15.99 32.92
C ILE A 37 -18.18 16.33 34.38
N LEU A 38 -17.07 16.99 34.69
CA LEU A 38 -16.71 17.32 36.08
C LEU A 38 -17.59 18.45 36.64
N ASN A 39 -18.00 19.39 35.79
CA ASN A 39 -18.85 20.53 36.16
C ASN A 39 -20.33 20.30 35.79
N TRP A 40 -20.76 19.05 35.66
CA TRP A 40 -22.09 18.71 35.13
C TRP A 40 -23.24 19.32 35.92
N LYS A 41 -23.10 19.50 37.24
CA LYS A 41 -24.12 20.16 38.08
C LYS A 41 -24.29 21.63 37.72
N THR A 42 -23.20 22.33 37.46
CA THR A 42 -23.23 23.73 37.02
C THR A 42 -23.84 23.82 35.63
N VAL A 43 -23.42 22.97 34.70
CA VAL A 43 -23.99 22.93 33.34
C VAL A 43 -25.48 22.63 33.38
N TYR A 44 -25.88 21.60 34.13
CA TYR A 44 -27.28 21.21 34.32
C TYR A 44 -28.10 22.37 34.90
N PHE A 45 -27.63 22.98 35.98
CA PHE A 45 -28.33 24.08 36.63
C PHE A 45 -28.37 25.36 35.75
N PHE A 46 -27.33 25.60 34.96
CA PHE A 46 -27.30 26.73 34.03
C PHE A 46 -28.36 26.56 32.93
N ILE A 47 -28.42 25.37 32.30
CA ILE A 47 -29.31 25.07 31.18
C ILE A 47 -30.77 24.87 31.65
N LEU A 48 -30.98 24.07 32.70
CA LEU A 48 -32.29 23.58 33.10
C LEU A 48 -32.79 24.16 34.43
N GLY A 49 -31.96 24.90 35.16
CA GLY A 49 -32.36 25.49 36.43
C GLY A 49 -33.38 26.62 36.23
N ASP A 50 -34.51 26.52 36.92
CA ASP A 50 -35.49 27.59 37.02
C ASP A 50 -34.99 28.62 38.05
N GLY A 51 -34.71 29.84 37.59
CA GLY A 51 -34.22 30.91 38.45
C GLY A 51 -33.82 32.16 37.66
N THR A 52 -33.88 33.30 38.33
CA THR A 52 -33.36 34.55 37.78
C THR A 52 -31.86 34.42 37.48
N VAL A 53 -31.37 35.17 36.49
CA VAL A 53 -29.94 35.21 36.14
C VAL A 53 -29.08 35.49 37.38
N LEU A 54 -29.55 36.37 38.26
CA LEU A 54 -28.84 36.77 39.47
C LEU A 54 -28.75 35.63 40.51
N SER A 55 -29.83 34.84 40.68
CA SER A 55 -29.77 33.63 41.51
C SER A 55 -28.83 32.58 40.91
N LYS A 56 -28.75 32.47 39.58
CA LYS A 56 -27.85 31.52 38.94
C LYS A 56 -26.38 31.89 39.17
N ILE A 57 -26.03 33.16 39.01
CA ILE A 57 -24.68 33.68 39.27
C ILE A 57 -24.28 33.42 40.73
N LYS A 58 -25.13 33.76 41.71
CA LYS A 58 -24.83 33.54 43.13
C LYS A 58 -24.57 32.07 43.48
N ILE A 59 -25.29 31.14 42.84
CA ILE A 59 -25.08 29.71 43.07
C ILE A 59 -23.75 29.24 42.46
N ILE A 60 -23.39 29.74 41.29
CA ILE A 60 -22.09 29.46 40.65
C ILE A 60 -20.96 30.04 41.51
N GLU A 61 -21.06 31.29 41.94
CA GLU A 61 -20.13 31.95 42.85
C GLU A 61 -19.92 31.12 44.12
N ASN A 62 -21.00 30.69 44.78
CA ASN A 62 -20.89 29.85 45.98
C ASN A 62 -20.23 28.48 45.73
N TYR A 63 -20.29 27.96 44.50
CA TYR A 63 -19.72 26.66 44.16
C TYR A 63 -18.22 26.74 43.81
N TYR A 64 -17.78 27.84 43.19
CA TYR A 64 -16.41 27.99 42.71
C TYR A 64 -15.54 28.95 43.52
N LEU A 65 -16.12 29.79 44.36
CA LEU A 65 -15.38 30.66 45.27
C LEU A 65 -14.90 29.86 46.48
N THR A 66 -13.63 30.06 46.83
CA THR A 66 -13.05 29.57 48.08
C THR A 66 -13.60 30.38 49.26
N LYS A 67 -13.34 29.91 50.49
CA LYS A 67 -13.71 30.65 51.72
C LYS A 67 -13.12 32.06 51.79
N GLU A 68 -12.08 32.33 51.01
CA GLU A 68 -11.38 33.62 50.92
C GLU A 68 -11.93 34.51 49.80
N GLY A 69 -12.95 34.05 49.06
CA GLY A 69 -13.55 34.81 47.95
C GLY A 69 -12.74 34.76 46.65
N GLU A 70 -11.74 33.88 46.55
CA GLU A 70 -10.96 33.67 45.33
C GLU A 70 -11.56 32.54 44.48
N MET A 71 -11.47 32.64 43.15
CA MET A 71 -11.90 31.54 42.28
C MET A 71 -10.95 30.36 42.38
N SER A 72 -11.49 29.16 42.65
CA SER A 72 -10.69 27.94 42.68
C SER A 72 -10.37 27.44 41.27
N TYR A 73 -9.30 27.98 40.68
CA TYR A 73 -8.79 27.57 39.37
C TYR A 73 -8.46 26.07 39.30
N PHE A 74 -8.18 25.43 40.44
CA PHE A 74 -7.87 24.01 40.51
C PHE A 74 -9.03 23.14 40.01
N TYR A 75 -10.25 23.36 40.52
CA TYR A 75 -11.42 22.60 40.11
C TYR A 75 -11.93 23.01 38.72
N LEU A 76 -11.80 24.29 38.38
CA LEU A 76 -12.34 24.82 37.13
C LEU A 76 -11.48 24.46 35.91
N ILE A 77 -10.15 24.47 36.04
CA ILE A 77 -9.22 24.33 34.91
C ILE A 77 -8.32 23.11 35.08
N TRP A 78 -7.59 23.01 36.20
CA TRP A 78 -6.54 22.00 36.34
C TRP A 78 -7.08 20.57 36.43
N LEU A 79 -8.19 20.36 37.15
CA LEU A 79 -8.80 19.05 37.29
C LEU A 79 -9.37 18.52 35.94
N PRO A 80 -10.12 19.31 35.15
CA PRO A 80 -10.46 18.95 33.78
C PRO A 80 -9.23 18.73 32.87
N ALA A 81 -8.21 19.59 32.94
CA ALA A 81 -7.00 19.41 32.14
C ALA A 81 -6.27 18.09 32.46
N PHE A 82 -6.20 17.71 33.74
CA PHE A 82 -5.67 16.43 34.16
C PHE A 82 -6.53 15.27 33.65
N ALA A 83 -7.85 15.35 33.79
CA ALA A 83 -8.77 14.33 33.30
C ALA A 83 -8.71 14.16 31.77
N ALA A 84 -8.58 15.26 31.02
CA ALA A 84 -8.37 15.25 29.57
C ALA A 84 -7.05 14.59 29.17
N THR A 85 -5.97 14.92 29.87
CA THR A 85 -4.66 14.29 29.68
C THR A 85 -4.74 12.78 29.90
N LEU A 86 -5.38 12.38 31.01
CA LEU A 86 -5.59 10.97 31.34
C LEU A 86 -6.47 10.28 30.31
N PHE A 87 -7.52 10.93 29.83
CA PHE A 87 -8.41 10.41 28.80
C PHE A 87 -7.67 10.16 27.48
N ILE A 88 -6.85 11.11 27.01
CA ILE A 88 -6.05 10.95 25.78
C ILE A 88 -5.03 9.82 25.95
N ALA A 89 -4.39 9.70 27.12
CA ALA A 89 -3.47 8.60 27.40
C ALA A 89 -4.18 7.23 27.45
N LEU A 90 -5.41 7.18 27.98
CA LEU A 90 -6.19 5.95 28.10
C LEU A 90 -6.99 5.60 26.85
N ALA A 91 -7.29 6.54 25.96
CA ALA A 91 -8.14 6.33 24.79
C ALA A 91 -7.60 5.23 23.85
N PRO A 92 -6.29 5.18 23.51
CA PRO A 92 -5.73 4.07 22.74
C PRO A 92 -5.89 2.71 23.45
N ALA A 93 -5.69 2.69 24.78
CA ALA A 93 -5.84 1.46 25.56
C ALA A 93 -7.29 0.96 25.60
N LEU A 94 -8.26 1.88 25.75
CA LEU A 94 -9.69 1.56 25.69
C LEU A 94 -10.11 1.09 24.29
N SER A 95 -9.57 1.70 23.23
CA SER A 95 -9.82 1.28 21.84
C SER A 95 -9.32 -0.15 21.60
N ASN A 96 -8.08 -0.44 22.01
CA ASN A 96 -7.50 -1.79 21.90
C ASN A 96 -8.27 -2.83 22.73
N LEU A 97 -8.78 -2.44 23.90
CA LEU A 97 -9.62 -3.30 24.72
C LEU A 97 -10.98 -3.57 24.06
N ALA A 98 -11.60 -2.54 23.47
CA ALA A 98 -12.85 -2.70 22.74
C ALA A 98 -12.70 -3.62 21.52
N THR A 99 -11.64 -3.44 20.72
CA THR A 99 -11.36 -4.34 19.59
C THR A 99 -11.06 -5.76 20.04
N THR A 100 -10.35 -5.94 21.16
CA THR A 100 -10.10 -7.27 21.74
C THR A 100 -11.40 -7.94 22.19
N ILE A 101 -12.28 -7.21 22.88
CA ILE A 101 -13.59 -7.73 23.30
C ILE A 101 -14.43 -8.09 22.07
N TRP A 102 -14.41 -7.26 21.03
CA TRP A 102 -15.15 -7.50 19.80
C TRP A 102 -14.66 -8.75 19.08
N LEU A 103 -13.35 -8.89 18.87
CA LEU A 103 -12.74 -10.09 18.28
C LEU A 103 -13.01 -11.35 19.09
N TRP A 104 -12.98 -11.25 20.43
CA TRP A 104 -13.33 -12.37 21.30
C TRP A 104 -14.80 -12.78 21.14
N SER A 105 -15.70 -11.80 21.06
CA SER A 105 -17.14 -12.00 20.84
C SER A 105 -17.42 -12.64 19.47
N ASP A 106 -16.75 -12.17 18.43
CA ASP A 106 -16.88 -12.71 17.08
C ASP A 106 -16.36 -14.14 16.99
N ARG A 107 -15.20 -14.44 17.60
CA ARG A 107 -14.67 -15.81 17.66
C ARG A 107 -15.60 -16.75 18.42
N LYS A 108 -16.16 -16.30 19.54
CA LYS A 108 -17.15 -17.07 20.32
C LYS A 108 -18.41 -17.30 19.49
N SER A 109 -18.92 -16.28 18.83
CA SER A 109 -20.12 -16.36 17.99
C SER A 109 -19.91 -17.26 16.79
N ALA A 110 -18.77 -17.16 16.10
CA ALA A 110 -18.40 -18.05 15.01
C ALA A 110 -18.25 -19.51 15.47
N SER A 111 -17.61 -19.75 16.62
CA SER A 111 -17.48 -21.09 17.17
C SER A 111 -18.82 -21.70 17.58
N LEU A 112 -19.71 -20.91 18.19
CA LEU A 112 -21.06 -21.35 18.53
C LEU A 112 -21.88 -21.61 17.27
N ARG A 113 -21.76 -20.74 16.27
CA ARG A 113 -22.41 -20.90 14.97
C ARG A 113 -21.96 -22.19 14.30
N ILE A 114 -20.67 -22.47 14.23
CA ILE A 114 -20.14 -23.73 13.69
C ILE A 114 -20.72 -24.92 14.48
N LYS A 115 -20.64 -24.92 15.81
CA LYS A 115 -21.13 -26.05 16.62
C LYS A 115 -22.64 -26.31 16.52
N PHE A 116 -23.45 -25.25 16.41
CA PHE A 116 -24.90 -25.39 16.31
C PHE A 116 -25.36 -25.62 14.85
N ILE A 117 -24.77 -24.92 13.88
CA ILE A 117 -25.15 -24.98 12.47
C ILE A 117 -24.57 -26.23 11.78
N GLU A 118 -23.34 -26.66 12.04
CA GLU A 118 -22.82 -27.92 11.46
C GLU A 118 -23.60 -29.14 11.95
N LYS A 119 -24.24 -29.08 13.11
CA LYS A 119 -25.13 -30.16 13.58
C LYS A 119 -26.53 -30.11 12.99
N SER A 120 -26.95 -28.99 12.41
CA SER A 120 -28.34 -28.76 11.99
C SER A 120 -28.54 -28.49 10.51
N ILE A 121 -27.47 -28.28 9.74
CA ILE A 121 -27.51 -28.39 8.28
C ILE A 121 -26.83 -29.72 7.91
N PRO A 122 -27.57 -30.84 7.86
CA PRO A 122 -27.08 -31.98 7.10
C PRO A 122 -26.91 -31.47 5.67
N ILE A 123 -25.67 -31.34 5.21
CA ILE A 123 -25.40 -31.21 3.78
C ILE A 123 -26.11 -32.40 3.15
N SER A 124 -27.08 -32.14 2.28
CA SER A 124 -27.79 -33.22 1.60
C SER A 124 -26.73 -34.11 0.95
N PRO A 125 -26.86 -35.45 0.98
CA PRO A 125 -25.94 -36.33 0.27
C PRO A 125 -25.72 -35.91 -1.20
N GLU A 126 -26.73 -35.26 -1.79
CA GLU A 126 -26.68 -34.64 -3.12
C GLU A 126 -25.75 -33.42 -3.18
N ASP A 127 -25.88 -32.45 -2.28
CA ASP A 127 -24.99 -31.28 -2.22
C ASP A 127 -23.54 -31.68 -1.91
N GLN A 128 -23.36 -32.70 -1.08
CA GLN A 128 -22.04 -33.25 -0.79
C GLN A 128 -21.42 -33.89 -2.05
N ALA A 129 -22.19 -34.66 -2.80
CA ALA A 129 -21.75 -35.24 -4.07
C ALA A 129 -21.42 -34.16 -5.11
N GLN A 130 -22.23 -33.11 -5.21
CA GLN A 130 -21.96 -31.97 -6.10
C GLN A 130 -20.69 -31.22 -5.69
N MET A 131 -20.48 -30.99 -4.39
CA MET A 131 -19.27 -30.35 -3.89
C MET A 131 -18.02 -31.18 -4.20
N TYR A 132 -18.07 -32.50 -4.00
CA TYR A 132 -16.94 -33.38 -4.37
C TYR A 132 -16.70 -33.44 -5.88
N ALA A 133 -17.76 -33.47 -6.70
CA ALA A 133 -17.64 -33.42 -8.15
C ALA A 133 -17.00 -32.10 -8.62
N ALA A 134 -17.36 -30.97 -7.99
CA ALA A 134 -16.75 -29.67 -8.24
C ALA A 134 -15.27 -29.63 -7.81
N PHE A 135 -14.93 -30.24 -6.67
CA PHE A 135 -13.52 -30.35 -6.27
C PHE A 135 -12.71 -31.25 -7.21
N GLU A 136 -13.29 -32.35 -7.69
CA GLU A 136 -12.64 -33.23 -8.65
C GLU A 136 -12.44 -32.55 -10.01
N SER A 137 -13.42 -31.78 -10.49
CA SER A 137 -13.27 -31.02 -11.75
C SER A 137 -12.20 -29.95 -11.63
N VAL A 138 -12.19 -29.17 -10.55
CA VAL A 138 -11.16 -28.15 -10.29
C VAL A 138 -9.77 -28.80 -10.17
N LYS A 139 -9.66 -29.94 -9.47
CA LYS A 139 -8.41 -30.68 -9.36
C LYS A 139 -7.91 -31.16 -10.72
N LYS A 140 -8.81 -31.67 -11.57
CA LYS A 140 -8.49 -32.12 -12.92
C LYS A 140 -8.03 -30.95 -13.79
N ASP A 141 -8.73 -29.81 -13.76
CA ASP A 141 -8.35 -28.61 -14.51
C ASP A 141 -6.95 -28.11 -14.11
N PHE A 142 -6.62 -28.15 -12.82
CA PHE A 142 -5.27 -27.82 -12.36
C PHE A 142 -4.21 -28.83 -12.79
N GLN A 143 -4.52 -30.13 -12.77
CA GLN A 143 -3.61 -31.16 -13.27
C GLN A 143 -3.34 -30.99 -14.77
N ASP A 144 -4.38 -30.76 -15.57
CA ASP A 144 -4.25 -30.51 -17.01
C ASP A 144 -3.43 -29.24 -17.29
N LYS A 145 -3.61 -28.19 -16.47
CA LYS A 145 -2.83 -26.95 -16.58
C LYS A 145 -1.36 -27.16 -16.22
N ILE A 146 -1.06 -27.95 -15.19
CA ILE A 146 0.32 -28.33 -14.83
C ILE A 146 0.96 -29.10 -15.97
N GLN A 147 0.27 -30.11 -16.52
CA GLN A 147 0.80 -30.91 -17.62
C GLN A 147 1.08 -30.06 -18.87
N LYS A 148 0.17 -29.16 -19.25
CA LYS A 148 0.40 -28.23 -20.38
C LYS A 148 1.62 -27.32 -20.15
N LEU A 149 1.78 -26.79 -18.95
CA LEU A 149 2.94 -25.94 -18.61
C LEU A 149 4.26 -26.74 -18.60
N GLU A 150 4.22 -28.02 -18.23
CA GLU A 150 5.39 -28.90 -18.30
C GLU A 150 5.77 -29.24 -19.75
N GLU A 151 4.79 -29.51 -20.61
CA GLU A 151 5.00 -29.75 -22.04
C GLU A 151 5.56 -28.50 -22.73
N GLU A 152 5.02 -27.31 -22.42
CA GLU A 152 5.52 -26.02 -22.92
C GLU A 152 6.97 -25.76 -22.46
N ASN A 153 7.27 -25.95 -21.17
CA ASN A 153 8.64 -25.82 -20.66
C ASN A 153 9.61 -26.80 -21.32
N ARG A 154 9.18 -28.04 -21.58
CA ARG A 154 9.99 -29.03 -22.29
C ARG A 154 10.25 -28.60 -23.74
N GLY A 155 9.25 -28.03 -24.41
CA GLY A 155 9.38 -27.44 -25.74
C GLY A 155 10.37 -26.28 -25.77
N LEU A 156 10.22 -25.31 -24.86
CA LEU A 156 11.11 -24.16 -24.74
C LEU A 156 12.56 -24.57 -24.47
N ARG A 157 12.79 -25.58 -23.62
CA ARG A 157 14.14 -26.12 -23.35
C ARG A 157 14.77 -26.74 -24.59
N LYS A 158 14.00 -27.45 -25.43
CA LYS A 158 14.51 -27.99 -26.70
C LYS A 158 14.89 -26.88 -27.68
N VAL A 159 14.07 -25.84 -27.80
CA VAL A 159 14.36 -24.68 -28.66
C VAL A 159 15.61 -23.94 -28.18
N ALA A 160 15.77 -23.76 -26.87
CA ALA A 160 16.96 -23.17 -26.29
C ALA A 160 18.23 -24.01 -26.56
N ALA A 161 18.14 -25.34 -26.43
CA ALA A 161 19.25 -26.24 -26.74
C ALA A 161 19.67 -26.17 -28.22
N LEU A 162 18.71 -26.18 -29.15
CA LEU A 162 18.98 -26.05 -30.58
C LEU A 162 19.62 -24.70 -30.93
N LYS A 163 19.16 -23.60 -30.30
CA LYS A 163 19.77 -22.28 -30.49
C LYS A 163 21.21 -22.23 -29.97
N ASN A 164 21.49 -22.86 -28.84
CA ASN A 164 22.85 -22.93 -28.30
C ASN A 164 23.77 -23.75 -29.22
N GLU A 165 23.29 -24.89 -29.74
CA GLU A 165 24.06 -25.70 -30.70
C GLU A 165 24.34 -24.94 -32.01
N GLN A 166 23.35 -24.19 -32.53
CA GLN A 166 23.58 -23.30 -33.67
C GLN A 166 24.61 -22.21 -33.36
N PHE A 167 24.59 -21.65 -32.15
CA PHE A 167 25.54 -20.63 -31.73
C PHE A 167 26.97 -21.20 -31.63
N GLU A 168 27.13 -22.40 -31.06
CA GLU A 168 28.43 -23.09 -30.99
C GLU A 168 28.98 -23.42 -32.39
N ASN A 169 28.14 -23.92 -33.30
CA ASN A 169 28.54 -24.19 -34.69
C ASN A 169 28.96 -22.90 -35.43
N ASN A 170 28.27 -21.78 -35.20
CA ASN A 170 28.64 -20.50 -35.79
C ASN A 170 29.98 -19.99 -35.24
N ILE A 171 30.23 -20.11 -33.93
CA ILE A 171 31.52 -19.75 -33.31
C ILE A 171 32.66 -20.58 -33.90
N GLN A 172 32.44 -21.89 -34.08
CA GLN A 172 33.47 -22.76 -34.64
C GLN A 172 33.78 -22.40 -36.11
N HIS A 173 32.76 -22.12 -36.92
CA HIS A 173 32.95 -21.67 -38.29
C HIS A 173 33.68 -20.31 -38.35
N ASP A 174 33.33 -19.36 -37.49
CA ASP A 174 34.01 -18.06 -37.40
C ASP A 174 35.47 -18.22 -36.97
N HIS A 175 35.75 -19.14 -36.05
CA HIS A 175 37.12 -19.46 -35.62
C HIS A 175 37.94 -20.07 -36.76
N GLU A 176 37.38 -21.02 -37.52
CA GLU A 176 38.05 -21.63 -38.68
C GLU A 176 38.33 -20.62 -39.81
N THR A 177 37.41 -19.69 -40.05
CA THR A 177 37.64 -18.63 -41.05
C THR A 177 38.67 -17.60 -40.60
N LEU A 178 38.79 -17.34 -39.30
CA LEU A 178 39.82 -16.48 -38.72
C LEU A 178 41.21 -17.13 -38.76
N THR A 179 41.33 -18.42 -38.42
CA THR A 179 42.61 -19.14 -38.47
C THR A 179 43.13 -19.26 -39.90
N ALA A 180 42.26 -19.59 -40.87
CA ALA A 180 42.63 -19.66 -42.29
C ALA A 180 43.09 -18.31 -42.86
N LYS A 181 42.52 -17.20 -42.39
CA LYS A 181 42.98 -15.84 -42.76
C LYS A 181 44.31 -15.45 -42.09
N SER A 182 44.63 -16.02 -40.92
CA SER A 182 45.88 -15.74 -40.21
C SER A 182 47.11 -16.43 -40.82
N GLU A 183 46.93 -17.60 -41.44
CA GLU A 183 48.04 -18.36 -42.04
C GLU A 183 48.53 -17.77 -43.37
N ASN A 184 47.72 -16.97 -44.08
CA ASN A 184 48.07 -16.38 -45.37
C ASN A 184 48.64 -14.94 -45.28
N ASN A 185 48.82 -14.39 -44.07
CA ASN A 185 49.38 -13.06 -43.89
C ASN A 185 50.79 -13.15 -43.29
N SER A 186 51.80 -13.07 -44.17
CA SER A 186 53.20 -12.92 -43.79
C SER A 186 53.37 -11.70 -42.86
N ARG A 187 54.05 -11.93 -41.71
CA ARG A 187 54.36 -10.96 -40.64
C ARG A 187 54.22 -9.49 -41.07
N PRO A 188 53.09 -8.84 -40.74
CA PRO A 188 53.04 -7.40 -40.77
C PRO A 188 53.97 -6.88 -39.69
N ASP A 189 54.79 -5.91 -40.07
CA ASP A 189 55.69 -5.18 -39.18
C ASP A 189 54.96 -4.79 -37.88
N SER A 190 55.52 -5.13 -36.71
CA SER A 190 54.76 -5.21 -35.44
C SER A 190 54.13 -3.86 -35.03
N LYS A 191 54.70 -2.76 -35.52
CA LYS A 191 54.19 -1.40 -35.32
C LYS A 191 52.89 -1.15 -36.07
N THR A 192 52.75 -1.65 -37.29
CA THR A 192 51.53 -1.52 -38.11
C THR A 192 50.42 -2.42 -37.57
N PHE A 193 50.79 -3.59 -37.02
CA PHE A 193 49.84 -4.50 -36.38
C PHE A 193 49.27 -3.91 -35.08
N GLN A 194 50.12 -3.36 -34.20
CA GLN A 194 49.64 -2.68 -32.99
C GLN A 194 48.79 -1.43 -33.29
N ALA A 195 49.13 -0.68 -34.34
CA ALA A 195 48.33 0.46 -34.78
C ALA A 195 46.93 0.03 -35.29
N ASN A 196 46.85 -1.05 -36.05
CA ASN A 196 45.56 -1.58 -36.53
C ASN A 196 44.74 -2.22 -35.41
N ILE A 197 45.35 -2.89 -34.43
CA ILE A 197 44.64 -3.38 -33.24
C ILE A 197 44.06 -2.21 -32.45
N ARG A 198 44.84 -1.15 -32.18
CA ARG A 198 44.31 0.04 -31.48
C ARG A 198 43.14 0.66 -32.25
N LYS A 199 43.29 0.85 -33.56
CA LYS A 199 42.23 1.42 -34.40
C LYS A 199 40.96 0.57 -34.43
N ASN A 200 41.08 -0.76 -34.45
CA ASN A 200 39.93 -1.67 -34.40
C ASN A 200 39.31 -1.76 -33.00
N VAL A 201 40.10 -1.69 -31.93
CA VAL A 201 39.60 -1.63 -30.54
C VAL A 201 38.85 -0.33 -30.30
N ASP A 202 39.37 0.80 -30.79
CA ASP A 202 38.71 2.10 -30.68
C ASP A 202 37.43 2.15 -31.55
N ALA A 203 37.46 1.56 -32.75
CA ALA A 203 36.27 1.42 -33.58
C ALA A 203 35.21 0.48 -32.98
N ALA A 204 35.64 -0.60 -32.31
CA ALA A 204 34.73 -1.51 -31.60
C ALA A 204 34.10 -0.83 -30.38
N LYS A 205 34.89 -0.07 -29.60
CA LYS A 205 34.35 0.74 -28.49
C LYS A 205 33.34 1.79 -28.96
N ASN A 206 33.60 2.45 -30.09
CA ASN A 206 32.66 3.42 -30.64
C ASN A 206 31.39 2.74 -31.18
N ARG A 207 31.51 1.56 -31.80
CA ARG A 207 30.33 0.77 -32.24
C ARG A 207 29.51 0.23 -31.06
N ASP A 208 30.15 -0.19 -29.98
CA ASP A 208 29.43 -0.58 -28.76
C ASP A 208 28.73 0.62 -28.14
N GLN A 209 29.36 1.80 -28.11
CA GLN A 209 28.73 3.02 -27.64
C GLN A 209 27.55 3.47 -28.52
N ASP A 210 27.69 3.41 -29.84
CA ASP A 210 26.62 3.75 -30.79
C ASP A 210 25.49 2.71 -30.76
N ALA A 211 25.80 1.41 -30.68
CA ALA A 211 24.79 0.36 -30.54
C ALA A 211 24.06 0.43 -29.20
N GLN A 212 24.76 0.84 -28.13
CA GLN A 212 24.16 1.02 -26.80
C GLN A 212 23.36 2.32 -26.71
N LYS A 213 23.68 3.32 -27.54
CA LYS A 213 22.89 4.53 -27.72
C LYS A 213 21.62 4.25 -28.55
N ASP A 214 21.75 3.56 -29.67
CA ASP A 214 20.60 3.14 -30.51
C ASP A 214 19.68 2.16 -29.75
N PHE A 215 20.22 1.28 -28.91
CA PHE A 215 19.42 0.40 -28.04
C PHE A 215 18.67 1.17 -26.94
N ASN A 216 19.27 2.24 -26.40
CA ASN A 216 18.60 3.12 -25.44
C ASN A 216 17.55 4.02 -26.09
N ASP A 217 17.77 4.47 -27.33
CA ASP A 217 16.84 5.30 -28.09
C ASP A 217 15.66 4.48 -28.67
N GLN A 218 15.84 3.18 -28.91
CA GLN A 218 14.75 2.26 -29.31
C GLN A 218 13.91 1.69 -28.15
N GLN A 219 14.29 1.92 -26.89
CA GLN A 219 13.57 1.41 -25.71
C GLN A 219 12.66 2.42 -24.99
N THR A 220 12.47 3.63 -25.53
CA THR A 220 11.48 4.55 -24.96
C THR A 220 10.08 4.17 -25.43
N MET A 221 9.55 3.10 -24.85
CA MET A 221 8.12 2.81 -24.91
C MET A 221 7.37 4.00 -24.32
N ASP A 222 6.42 4.57 -25.07
CA ASP A 222 5.63 5.72 -24.64
C ASP A 222 4.94 5.39 -23.30
N SER A 223 4.82 6.38 -22.41
CA SER A 223 4.22 6.17 -21.07
C SER A 223 2.80 5.61 -21.17
N LYS A 224 2.10 5.96 -22.26
CA LYS A 224 0.78 5.45 -22.61
C LYS A 224 0.80 3.96 -22.96
N ASP A 225 1.79 3.51 -23.72
CA ASP A 225 1.93 2.10 -24.10
C ASP A 225 2.33 1.24 -22.91
N LEU A 226 3.19 1.76 -22.02
CA LEU A 226 3.51 1.13 -20.74
C LEU A 226 2.30 0.97 -19.83
N TYR A 227 1.47 2.01 -19.72
CA TYR A 227 0.26 1.96 -18.92
C TYR A 227 -0.74 0.93 -19.48
N ASN A 228 -0.85 0.84 -20.80
CA ASN A 228 -1.67 -0.19 -21.45
C ASN A 228 -1.12 -1.59 -21.19
N LEU A 229 0.21 -1.77 -21.26
CA LEU A 229 0.87 -3.05 -20.99
C LEU A 229 0.75 -3.45 -19.51
N TYR A 230 0.79 -2.48 -18.60
CA TYR A 230 0.55 -2.63 -17.17
C TYR A 230 -0.88 -3.13 -16.86
N ASN A 231 -1.87 -2.58 -17.57
CA ASN A 231 -3.28 -2.92 -17.38
C ASN A 231 -3.74 -4.21 -18.08
N LEU A 232 -2.88 -4.85 -18.90
CA LEU A 232 -3.18 -6.17 -19.44
C LEU A 232 -3.40 -7.16 -18.29
N LYS A 233 -4.51 -7.91 -18.35
CA LYS A 233 -4.95 -8.84 -17.29
C LYS A 233 -3.86 -9.84 -16.84
N SER A 234 -3.01 -10.27 -17.77
CA SER A 234 -1.86 -11.15 -17.48
C SER A 234 -0.76 -10.46 -16.66
N ASN A 235 -0.48 -9.20 -16.96
CA ASN A 235 0.55 -8.41 -16.29
C ASN A 235 0.07 -7.90 -14.94
N ALA A 236 -1.21 -7.53 -14.85
CA ALA A 236 -1.89 -7.20 -13.61
C ALA A 236 -1.68 -8.31 -12.55
N HIS A 237 -1.90 -9.57 -12.91
CA HIS A 237 -1.70 -10.69 -12.00
C HIS A 237 -0.22 -10.89 -11.60
N ASN A 238 0.71 -10.73 -12.55
CA ASN A 238 2.15 -10.84 -12.26
C ASN A 238 2.64 -9.73 -11.33
N ILE A 239 2.11 -8.51 -11.49
CA ILE A 239 2.40 -7.37 -10.63
C ILE A 239 1.82 -7.61 -9.23
N GLU A 240 0.59 -8.10 -9.12
CA GLU A 240 -0.02 -8.47 -7.83
C GLU A 240 0.79 -9.56 -7.10
N GLN A 241 1.22 -10.60 -7.83
CA GLN A 241 2.06 -11.67 -7.30
C GLN A 241 3.45 -11.17 -6.87
N TRP A 242 4.01 -10.21 -7.61
CA TRP A 242 5.28 -9.59 -7.27
C TRP A 242 5.15 -8.68 -6.03
N ILE A 243 4.13 -7.81 -5.97
CA ILE A 243 3.82 -6.96 -4.81
C ILE A 243 3.67 -7.86 -3.57
N GLY A 244 2.88 -8.94 -3.69
CA GLY A 244 2.66 -9.88 -2.60
C GLY A 244 3.95 -10.55 -2.11
N ARG A 245 4.80 -11.00 -3.03
CA ARG A 245 6.07 -11.64 -2.68
C ARG A 245 7.03 -10.68 -1.98
N GLU A 246 7.22 -9.48 -2.52
CA GLU A 246 8.21 -8.53 -2.02
C GLU A 246 7.78 -7.88 -0.70
N LEU A 247 6.49 -7.54 -0.57
CA LEU A 247 5.96 -6.94 0.65
C LEU A 247 5.48 -7.97 1.66
N LYS A 248 5.68 -9.27 1.37
CA LYS A 248 5.20 -10.41 2.17
C LYS A 248 3.68 -10.37 2.43
N LEU A 249 2.93 -9.78 1.50
CA LEU A 249 1.47 -9.74 1.52
C LEU A 249 0.92 -11.03 0.90
N LYS A 250 -0.07 -11.64 1.55
CA LYS A 250 -0.73 -12.83 1.01
C LYS A 250 -1.69 -12.42 -0.11
N VAL A 251 -1.35 -12.83 -1.33
CA VAL A 251 -2.13 -12.57 -2.55
C VAL A 251 -3.44 -13.38 -2.57
N ASP A 252 -3.37 -14.61 -2.04
CA ASP A 252 -4.56 -15.39 -1.72
C ASP A 252 -5.13 -14.86 -0.39
N TYR A 253 -6.44 -14.59 -0.36
CA TYR A 253 -7.24 -14.07 0.76
C TYR A 253 -7.47 -12.54 0.81
N ASN A 254 -8.73 -12.19 1.10
CA ASN A 254 -9.29 -10.83 1.23
C ASN A 254 -8.54 -9.89 2.19
N TYR A 255 -7.55 -10.36 2.93
CA TYR A 255 -6.90 -9.61 4.01
C TYR A 255 -5.98 -8.52 3.47
N HIS A 256 -5.15 -8.82 2.46
CA HIS A 256 -4.18 -7.88 1.88
C HIS A 256 -4.51 -7.48 0.44
N TYR A 257 -5.63 -7.96 -0.11
CA TYR A 257 -5.99 -7.68 -1.50
C TYR A 257 -6.22 -6.18 -1.76
N ALA A 258 -6.82 -5.46 -0.81
CA ALA A 258 -7.01 -4.01 -0.90
C ALA A 258 -5.66 -3.26 -0.96
N GLU A 259 -4.73 -3.59 -0.07
CA GLU A 259 -3.38 -3.00 -0.03
C GLU A 259 -2.60 -3.28 -1.32
N ILE A 260 -2.71 -4.50 -1.86
CA ILE A 260 -2.12 -4.86 -3.15
C ILE A 260 -2.72 -4.01 -4.28
N LEU A 261 -4.03 -3.78 -4.27
CA LEU A 261 -4.70 -2.93 -5.27
C LEU A 261 -4.30 -1.45 -5.15
N ASP A 262 -4.12 -0.93 -3.94
CA ASP A 262 -3.71 0.46 -3.72
C ASP A 262 -2.27 0.70 -4.21
N ILE A 263 -1.37 -0.22 -3.89
CA ILE A 263 0.03 -0.18 -4.35
C ILE A 263 0.08 -0.33 -5.87
N LYS A 264 -0.76 -1.20 -6.43
CA LYS A 264 -0.93 -1.33 -7.88
C LYS A 264 -1.41 -0.01 -8.50
N ALA A 265 -2.49 0.60 -7.98
CA ALA A 265 -3.00 1.87 -8.46
C ALA A 265 -1.92 2.98 -8.44
N LEU A 266 -1.13 3.04 -7.37
CA LEU A 266 -0.01 3.96 -7.25
C LEU A 266 1.07 3.72 -8.32
N ILE A 267 1.51 2.49 -8.52
CA ILE A 267 2.48 2.13 -9.57
C ILE A 267 1.93 2.53 -10.95
N GLY A 268 0.65 2.25 -11.22
CA GLY A 268 -0.01 2.66 -12.46
C GLY A 268 0.01 4.17 -12.70
N LYS A 269 -0.29 4.96 -11.66
CA LYS A 269 -0.25 6.43 -11.74
C LYS A 269 1.17 6.96 -11.98
N LEU A 270 2.18 6.36 -11.35
CA LEU A 270 3.57 6.74 -11.54
C LEU A 270 4.11 6.41 -12.94
N ILE A 271 3.63 5.32 -13.55
CA ILE A 271 3.89 4.99 -14.95
C ILE A 271 3.24 6.04 -15.86
N GLN A 272 1.98 6.40 -15.59
CA GLN A 272 1.24 7.40 -16.36
C GLN A 272 1.91 8.78 -16.31
N ASP A 273 2.43 9.18 -15.15
CA ASP A 273 3.19 10.41 -14.95
C ASP A 273 4.60 10.40 -15.61
N GLY A 274 5.03 9.27 -16.19
CA GLY A 274 6.36 9.11 -16.76
C GLY A 274 7.49 9.06 -15.73
N LYS A 275 7.17 8.86 -14.45
CA LYS A 275 8.14 8.80 -13.33
C LYS A 275 8.84 7.44 -13.26
N ILE A 276 8.23 6.39 -13.83
CA ILE A 276 8.82 5.05 -13.97
C ILE A 276 9.11 4.78 -15.44
N LYS A 277 10.36 4.46 -15.78
CA LYS A 277 10.78 4.17 -17.16
C LYS A 277 10.44 2.73 -17.56
N ALA A 278 10.18 2.51 -18.86
CA ALA A 278 9.88 1.21 -19.44
C ALA A 278 10.90 0.12 -19.08
N SER A 279 12.18 0.50 -19.10
CA SER A 279 13.31 -0.38 -18.81
C SER A 279 13.26 -1.02 -17.42
N THR A 280 12.42 -0.51 -16.53
CA THR A 280 12.24 -1.00 -15.16
C THR A 280 11.31 -2.21 -15.08
N ILE A 281 10.50 -2.47 -16.11
CA ILE A 281 9.51 -3.55 -16.18
C ILE A 281 9.71 -4.25 -17.52
N ASN A 282 10.33 -5.44 -17.52
CA ASN A 282 10.44 -6.19 -18.77
C ASN A 282 9.05 -6.58 -19.32
N GLU A 283 8.95 -6.88 -20.62
CA GLU A 283 7.68 -7.23 -21.31
C GLU A 283 6.89 -8.38 -20.68
N GLN A 284 7.50 -9.14 -19.76
CA GLN A 284 6.92 -10.30 -19.09
C GLN A 284 6.56 -10.02 -17.61
N GLY A 285 6.85 -8.82 -17.08
CA GLY A 285 6.68 -8.48 -15.66
C GLY A 285 7.57 -9.29 -14.70
N ARG A 286 8.63 -9.96 -15.21
CA ARG A 286 9.45 -10.93 -14.45
C ARG A 286 10.70 -10.35 -13.80
N ASN A 287 11.20 -9.22 -14.30
CA ASN A 287 12.34 -8.52 -13.74
C ASN A 287 11.98 -7.06 -13.55
N ILE A 288 11.36 -6.77 -12.41
CA ILE A 288 11.29 -5.41 -11.90
C ILE A 288 12.67 -5.12 -11.28
N ASN A 289 13.33 -4.04 -11.69
CA ASN A 289 14.63 -3.67 -11.11
C ASN A 289 14.44 -3.34 -9.62
N LEU A 290 14.66 -4.35 -8.78
CA LEU A 290 14.42 -4.30 -7.35
C LEU A 290 15.16 -3.14 -6.71
N GLN A 291 16.40 -2.90 -7.14
CA GLN A 291 17.22 -1.82 -6.62
C GLN A 291 16.59 -0.44 -6.89
N GLN A 292 15.96 -0.25 -8.05
CA GLN A 292 15.28 1.00 -8.39
C GLN A 292 13.97 1.17 -7.64
N VAL A 293 13.19 0.10 -7.47
CA VAL A 293 11.97 0.10 -6.65
C VAL A 293 12.31 0.34 -5.18
N THR A 294 13.31 -0.35 -4.62
CA THR A 294 13.73 -0.15 -3.23
C THR A 294 14.26 1.26 -3.01
N SER A 295 15.09 1.77 -3.93
CA SER A 295 15.54 3.18 -3.91
C SER A 295 14.38 4.17 -4.05
N PHE A 296 13.27 3.74 -4.65
CA PHE A 296 12.07 4.53 -4.81
C PHE A 296 11.20 4.49 -3.55
N LEU A 297 10.98 3.32 -2.95
CA LEU A 297 10.31 3.16 -1.65
C LEU A 297 11.04 3.93 -0.55
N ILE A 298 12.37 3.89 -0.52
CA ILE A 298 13.21 4.69 0.39
C ILE A 298 13.02 6.20 0.11
N ARG A 299 12.94 6.62 -1.16
CA ARG A 299 12.66 8.02 -1.49
C ARG A 299 11.26 8.44 -1.09
N MET A 300 10.27 7.57 -1.22
CA MET A 300 8.91 7.80 -0.77
C MET A 300 8.84 7.85 0.77
N GLU A 301 9.62 7.02 1.46
CA GLU A 301 9.80 7.07 2.93
C GLU A 301 10.39 8.42 3.35
N LEU A 302 11.46 8.85 2.68
CA LEU A 302 12.04 10.17 2.90
C LEU A 302 11.12 11.34 2.52
N SER A 303 10.08 11.09 1.72
CA SER A 303 9.07 12.07 1.30
C SER A 303 7.80 12.01 2.14
N ASP A 304 7.77 11.18 3.18
CA ASP A 304 6.62 10.95 4.07
C ASP A 304 5.38 10.36 3.37
N VAL A 305 5.62 9.61 2.28
CA VAL A 305 4.57 8.99 1.44
C VAL A 305 4.29 7.54 1.85
N VAL A 306 5.31 6.83 2.35
CA VAL A 306 5.22 5.48 2.93
C VAL A 306 5.99 5.51 4.24
N GLU A 307 5.44 4.94 5.30
CA GLU A 307 6.14 4.75 6.56
C GLU A 307 6.70 3.32 6.64
N ARG A 308 7.96 3.19 7.05
CA ARG A 308 8.59 1.89 7.23
C ARG A 308 8.27 1.36 8.62
N ILE A 309 7.55 0.24 8.67
CA ILE A 309 7.10 -0.37 9.93
C ILE A 309 8.17 -1.29 10.53
N ASN A 310 8.91 -2.00 9.68
CA ASN A 310 10.08 -2.78 10.08
C ASN A 310 11.05 -2.97 8.91
N ASP A 311 12.11 -3.74 9.14
CA ASP A 311 13.20 -3.95 8.17
C ASP A 311 12.73 -4.40 6.77
N ALA A 312 11.52 -4.95 6.64
CA ALA A 312 10.99 -5.46 5.37
C ALA A 312 9.54 -5.04 5.04
N THR A 313 8.89 -4.14 5.79
CA THR A 313 7.51 -3.72 5.50
C THR A 313 7.35 -2.21 5.52
N TYR A 314 6.55 -1.73 4.57
CA TYR A 314 6.20 -0.32 4.38
C TYR A 314 4.67 -0.23 4.30
N GLU A 315 4.08 0.76 4.96
CA GLU A 315 2.66 1.11 4.85
C GLU A 315 2.53 2.52 4.29
N LEU A 316 1.52 2.79 3.46
CA LEU A 316 1.26 4.16 2.99
C LEU A 316 0.90 5.04 4.18
N THR A 317 1.46 6.25 4.25
CA THR A 317 1.09 7.20 5.30
C THR A 317 -0.38 7.59 5.17
N GLU A 318 -1.06 7.89 6.28
CA GLU A 318 -2.47 8.33 6.26
C GLU A 318 -2.69 9.54 5.35
N ALA A 319 -1.72 10.44 5.27
CA ALA A 319 -1.75 11.60 4.38
C ALA A 319 -1.78 11.18 2.91
N THR A 320 -1.02 10.14 2.55
CA THR A 320 -0.97 9.60 1.19
C THR A 320 -2.22 8.81 0.86
N LEU A 321 -2.73 8.00 1.79
CA LEU A 321 -4.00 7.30 1.64
C LEU A 321 -5.15 8.29 1.43
N SER A 322 -5.19 9.38 2.19
CA SER A 322 -6.18 10.45 2.03
C SER A 322 -6.08 11.15 0.67
N ALA A 323 -4.87 11.48 0.21
CA ALA A 323 -4.66 12.09 -1.10
C ALA A 323 -5.02 11.15 -2.25
N LEU A 324 -4.70 9.85 -2.13
CA LEU A 324 -5.09 8.83 -3.12
C LEU A 324 -6.62 8.66 -3.17
N ALA A 325 -7.29 8.66 -2.01
CA ALA A 325 -8.75 8.60 -1.95
C ALA A 325 -9.42 9.80 -2.66
N GLU A 326 -8.87 11.01 -2.50
CA GLU A 326 -9.37 12.22 -3.16
C GLU A 326 -9.20 12.15 -4.70
N ILE A 327 -8.08 11.61 -5.17
CA ILE A 327 -7.81 11.40 -6.60
C ILE A 327 -8.75 10.36 -7.20
N VAL A 328 -9.03 9.26 -6.49
CA VAL A 328 -9.89 8.17 -6.98
C VAL A 328 -11.38 8.58 -6.95
N SER A 329 -11.75 9.54 -6.10
CA SER A 329 -13.13 10.04 -5.99
C SER A 329 -13.55 11.04 -7.09
N ASN A 330 -12.61 11.52 -7.91
CA ASN A 330 -12.85 12.46 -9.02
C ASN A 330 -12.79 11.77 -10.38
#